data_AF-A0A438G629-F1
#
_entry.id   AF-A0A438G629-F1
#
_cell.length_a   1.000
_cell.length_b   1.000
_cell.length_c   1.000
_cell.angle_alpha   90.00
_cell.angle_beta   90.00
_cell.angle_gamma   90.00
#
_symmetry.space_group_name_H-M   'P 1'
#
loop_
_entity.id
_entity.type
_entity.pdbx_description
1 polymer ?
#
loop_
_entity_poly.entity_id
_entity_poly.type
_entity_poly.pdbx_seq_one_letter_code
_entity_poly.pdbx_strand_id
1 'polypeptide(L)'
;MDDQLHLFVAETSFYNRIVLGTFLPAKLWETWPHFVQTWLRNYIGGTLIYLVSGFLWCFYIYYLKRNVYVPKDAIPTTRAMYLQIYVAMKAMPWYTALPTLSEYMVENGWTRCYSSISDVGWLAYFVNLAVYLVFVEFGIYWMHRELHDIKPLYKYLHATHHIYNKQNTLSPFAGKLCNLFPLPCLCCGAIQHFRSQFSSLQLQEMQEDSHFPSFIFTISHEN
;
A
#
# COMPACT_ATOMS: atom_id res chain seq x y z
N MET A 1 -0.42 26.50 -6.04
CA MET A 1 -0.87 25.22 -6.66
C MET A 1 0.33 24.54 -7.31
N ASP A 2 1.11 25.29 -8.09
CA ASP A 2 2.34 24.81 -8.73
C ASP A 2 3.36 24.24 -7.73
N ASP A 3 3.56 24.88 -6.57
CA ASP A 3 4.45 24.37 -5.53
C ASP A 3 4.06 22.97 -5.01
N GLN A 4 2.75 22.71 -4.86
CA GLN A 4 2.24 21.41 -4.40
C GLN A 4 2.44 20.33 -5.47
N LEU A 5 2.26 20.69 -6.75
CA LEU A 5 2.49 19.79 -7.87
C LEU A 5 3.94 19.32 -7.94
N HIS A 6 4.87 20.25 -7.78
CA HIS A 6 6.30 19.95 -7.72
C HIS A 6 6.66 19.04 -6.56
N LEU A 7 6.02 19.21 -5.39
CA LEU A 7 6.22 18.32 -4.25
C LEU A 7 5.78 16.88 -4.57
N PHE A 8 4.61 16.69 -5.19
CA PHE A 8 4.13 15.34 -5.57
C PHE A 8 5.06 14.67 -6.59
N VAL A 9 5.46 15.39 -7.65
CA VAL A 9 6.39 14.85 -8.66
C VAL A 9 7.75 14.52 -8.05
N ALA A 10 8.27 15.36 -7.15
CA ALA A 10 9.53 15.11 -6.46
C ALA A 10 9.45 13.88 -5.55
N GLU A 11 8.34 13.73 -4.83
CA GLU A 11 8.05 12.59 -3.97
C GLU A 11 7.94 11.27 -4.75
N THR A 12 7.13 11.22 -5.81
CA THR A 12 6.98 10.03 -6.64
C THR A 12 8.29 9.66 -7.34
N SER A 13 9.05 10.65 -7.81
CA SER A 13 10.39 10.45 -8.38
C SER A 13 11.40 9.92 -7.37
N PHE A 14 11.27 10.29 -6.10
CA PHE A 14 12.09 9.76 -5.02
C PHE A 14 11.76 8.28 -4.74
N TYR A 15 10.47 7.93 -4.68
CA TYR A 15 10.05 6.53 -4.53
C TYR A 15 10.44 5.66 -5.72
N ASN A 16 10.32 6.18 -6.95
CA ASN A 16 10.77 5.49 -8.16
C ASN A 16 12.27 5.17 -8.04
N ARG A 17 13.10 6.13 -7.62
CA ARG A 17 14.53 5.93 -7.39
C ARG A 17 14.85 4.86 -6.34
N ILE A 18 14.17 4.89 -5.20
CA ILE A 18 14.40 3.89 -4.13
C ILE A 18 14.05 2.49 -4.63
N VAL A 19 12.84 2.28 -5.13
CA VAL A 19 12.37 0.94 -5.48
C VAL A 19 13.05 0.45 -6.75
N LEU A 20 13.01 1.22 -7.84
CA LEU A 20 13.59 0.81 -9.11
C LEU A 20 15.11 0.71 -9.02
N GLY A 21 15.77 1.65 -8.34
CA GLY A 21 17.22 1.60 -8.13
C GLY A 21 17.69 0.40 -7.30
N THR A 22 16.85 -0.11 -6.39
CA THR A 22 17.16 -1.32 -5.61
C THR A 22 17.04 -2.60 -6.45
N PHE A 23 16.03 -2.69 -7.32
CA PHE A 23 15.70 -3.93 -8.03
C PHE A 23 16.17 -3.99 -9.49
N LEU A 24 16.47 -2.86 -10.12
CA LEU A 24 16.79 -2.75 -11.54
C LEU A 24 18.02 -1.86 -11.77
N PRO A 25 18.91 -2.23 -12.69
CA PRO A 25 20.02 -1.36 -13.06
C PRO A 25 19.51 -0.07 -13.72
N ALA A 26 20.06 1.06 -13.31
CA ALA A 26 19.74 2.43 -13.75
C ALA A 26 19.47 2.56 -15.26
N LYS A 27 20.34 1.96 -16.09
CA LYS A 27 20.27 2.02 -17.56
C LYS A 27 18.93 1.53 -18.15
N LEU A 28 18.21 0.65 -17.46
CA LEU A 28 16.98 0.06 -17.97
C LEU A 28 15.75 0.96 -17.80
N TRP A 29 15.69 1.75 -16.73
CA TRP A 29 14.45 2.44 -16.34
C TRP A 29 14.57 3.97 -16.32
N GLU A 30 15.77 4.53 -16.21
CA GLU A 30 15.95 6.00 -16.16
C GLU A 30 15.53 6.71 -17.45
N THR A 31 15.57 6.01 -18.59
CA THR A 31 15.18 6.56 -19.90
C THR A 31 13.68 6.46 -20.18
N TRP A 32 12.93 5.74 -19.33
CA TRP A 32 11.52 5.50 -19.57
C TRP A 32 10.65 6.69 -19.11
N PRO A 33 9.45 6.86 -19.69
CA PRO A 33 8.52 7.89 -19.23
C PRO A 33 8.19 7.73 -17.75
N HIS A 34 8.06 8.85 -17.03
CA HIS A 34 7.79 8.87 -15.58
C HIS A 34 6.57 8.01 -15.20
N PHE A 35 5.50 8.05 -16.01
CA PHE A 35 4.33 7.18 -15.84
C PHE A 35 4.68 5.69 -15.79
N VAL A 36 5.55 5.23 -16.69
CA VAL A 36 5.98 3.82 -16.77
C VAL A 36 6.87 3.46 -15.57
N GLN A 37 7.73 4.39 -15.15
CA GLN A 37 8.54 4.21 -13.94
C GLN A 37 7.64 4.05 -12.71
N THR A 38 6.65 4.94 -12.54
CA THR A 38 5.67 4.88 -11.45
C THR A 38 4.85 3.59 -11.48
N TRP A 39 4.42 3.15 -12.66
CA TRP A 39 3.71 1.88 -12.81
C TRP A 39 4.55 0.69 -12.41
N LEU A 40 5.82 0.66 -12.85
CA LEU A 40 6.76 -0.41 -12.53
C LEU A 40 7.09 -0.43 -11.04
N ARG A 41 7.27 0.76 -10.42
CA ARG A 41 7.44 0.92 -8.98
C ARG A 41 6.25 0.34 -8.23
N ASN A 42 5.03 0.71 -8.62
CA ASN A 42 3.79 0.21 -8.03
C ASN A 42 3.64 -1.31 -8.21
N TYR A 43 4.00 -1.84 -9.38
CA TYR A 43 3.97 -3.27 -9.65
C TYR A 43 4.94 -4.06 -8.76
N ILE A 44 6.21 -3.62 -8.67
CA ILE A 44 7.23 -4.27 -7.83
C ILE A 44 6.84 -4.17 -6.35
N GLY A 45 6.51 -2.97 -5.88
CA GLY A 45 6.12 -2.75 -4.48
C GLY A 45 4.87 -3.53 -4.09
N GLY A 46 3.82 -3.48 -4.92
CA GLY A 46 2.58 -4.21 -4.71
C GLY A 46 2.79 -5.73 -4.70
N THR A 47 3.61 -6.25 -5.63
CA THR A 47 3.94 -7.68 -5.68
C THR A 47 4.72 -8.12 -4.44
N LEU A 48 5.70 -7.33 -4.00
CA LEU A 48 6.48 -7.64 -2.80
C LEU A 48 5.60 -7.66 -1.56
N ILE A 49 4.76 -6.65 -1.36
CA ILE A 49 3.82 -6.60 -0.23
C ILE A 49 2.90 -7.82 -0.28
N TYR A 50 2.31 -8.14 -1.43
CA TYR A 50 1.43 -9.29 -1.61
C TYR A 50 2.12 -10.62 -1.27
N LEU A 51 3.29 -10.89 -1.85
CA LEU A 51 4.00 -12.16 -1.67
C LEU A 51 4.58 -12.30 -0.26
N VAL A 52 5.21 -11.25 0.28
CA VAL A 52 5.82 -11.30 1.62
C VAL A 52 4.75 -11.43 2.69
N SER A 53 3.69 -10.62 2.64
CA SER A 53 2.60 -10.70 3.62
C SER A 53 1.86 -12.04 3.53
N GLY A 54 1.55 -12.51 2.31
CA GLY A 54 0.93 -13.80 2.09
C GLY A 54 1.80 -14.97 2.56
N PHE A 55 3.12 -14.89 2.36
CA PHE A 55 4.07 -15.88 2.86
C PHE A 55 4.13 -15.89 4.40
N LEU A 56 4.32 -14.73 5.03
CA LEU A 56 4.40 -14.61 6.49
C LEU A 56 3.12 -15.10 7.15
N TRP A 57 1.96 -14.79 6.57
CA TRP A 57 0.67 -15.27 7.04
C TRP A 57 0.54 -16.80 6.90
N CYS A 58 0.89 -17.35 5.73
CA CYS A 58 0.90 -18.80 5.51
C CYS A 58 1.82 -19.50 6.49
N PHE A 59 3.01 -18.96 6.73
CA PHE A 59 3.97 -19.48 7.69
C PHE A 59 3.40 -19.45 9.12
N TYR A 60 2.83 -18.32 9.55
CA TYR A 60 2.24 -18.20 10.87
C TYR A 60 1.07 -19.17 11.09
N ILE A 61 0.11 -19.24 10.17
CA ILE A 61 -1.09 -20.07 10.35
C ILE A 61 -0.78 -21.55 10.16
N TYR A 62 -0.11 -21.94 9.07
CA TYR A 62 0.02 -23.35 8.71
C TYR A 62 1.21 -24.03 9.39
N TYR A 63 2.24 -23.28 9.77
CA TYR A 63 3.43 -23.83 10.44
C TYR A 63 3.41 -23.59 11.95
N LEU A 64 3.21 -22.35 12.42
CA LEU A 64 3.30 -22.03 13.86
C LEU A 64 2.01 -22.32 14.64
N LYS A 65 0.84 -22.03 14.07
CA LYS A 65 -0.47 -22.11 14.77
C LYS A 65 -1.47 -23.05 14.10
N ARG A 66 -0.95 -24.12 13.50
CA ARG A 66 -1.71 -25.10 12.70
C ARG A 66 -2.96 -25.64 13.40
N ASN A 67 -2.84 -25.98 14.68
CA ASN A 67 -3.92 -26.64 15.43
C ASN A 67 -4.95 -25.66 16.04
N VAL A 68 -4.75 -24.36 15.90
CA VAL A 68 -5.60 -23.34 16.55
C VAL A 68 -6.63 -22.77 15.57
N TYR A 69 -6.20 -22.46 14.34
CA TYR A 69 -7.01 -21.67 13.40
C TYR A 69 -7.61 -22.48 12.25
N VAL A 70 -7.10 -23.68 11.96
CA VAL A 70 -7.49 -24.43 10.75
C VAL A 70 -7.74 -25.91 11.08
N PRO A 71 -8.95 -26.44 10.82
CA PRO A 71 -9.21 -27.88 10.88
C PRO A 71 -8.26 -28.65 9.95
N LYS A 72 -7.83 -29.87 10.33
CA LYS A 72 -6.83 -30.64 9.58
C LYS A 72 -7.19 -30.85 8.11
N ASP A 73 -8.48 -30.92 7.79
CA ASP A 73 -9.00 -31.20 6.43
C ASP A 73 -9.25 -29.92 5.61
N ALA A 74 -9.00 -28.74 6.18
CA ALA A 74 -9.26 -27.45 5.55
C ALA A 74 -7.99 -26.76 5.01
N ILE A 75 -6.82 -27.43 5.06
CA ILE A 75 -5.57 -26.85 4.57
C ILE A 75 -5.53 -26.94 3.04
N PRO A 76 -5.39 -25.82 2.32
CA PRO A 76 -5.32 -25.83 0.87
C PRO A 76 -4.05 -26.55 0.40
N THR A 77 -4.18 -27.35 -0.67
CA THR A 77 -3.03 -28.03 -1.28
C THR A 77 -2.05 -27.01 -1.87
N THR A 78 -0.76 -27.37 -1.94
CA THR A 78 0.28 -26.54 -2.57
C THR A 78 -0.08 -26.13 -4.00
N ARG A 79 -0.69 -27.05 -4.77
CA ARG A 79 -1.19 -26.76 -6.12
C ARG A 79 -2.28 -25.68 -6.13
N ALA A 80 -3.21 -25.73 -5.17
CA ALA A 80 -4.25 -24.71 -5.04
C ALA A 80 -3.67 -23.33 -4.69
N MET A 81 -2.68 -23.28 -3.78
CA MET A 81 -2.00 -22.03 -3.43
C MET A 81 -1.24 -21.43 -4.63
N TYR A 82 -0.49 -22.24 -5.38
CA TYR A 82 0.19 -21.76 -6.59
C TYR A 82 -0.78 -21.23 -7.65
N LEU A 83 -1.91 -21.92 -7.84
CA LEU A 83 -2.93 -21.48 -8.78
C LEU A 83 -3.55 -20.14 -8.36
N GLN A 84 -3.77 -19.92 -7.06
CA GLN A 84 -4.24 -18.64 -6.52
C GLN A 84 -3.24 -17.52 -6.75
N ILE A 85 -1.95 -17.76 -6.45
CA ILE A 85 -0.87 -16.80 -6.74
C ILE A 85 -0.83 -16.50 -8.24
N TYR A 86 -0.89 -17.51 -9.10
CA TYR A 86 -0.85 -17.33 -10.55
C TYR A 86 -2.01 -16.46 -11.07
N VAL A 87 -3.23 -16.71 -10.61
CA VAL A 87 -4.40 -15.90 -10.98
C VAL A 87 -4.25 -14.47 -10.45
N ALA A 88 -3.78 -14.28 -9.22
CA ALA A 88 -3.54 -12.96 -8.65
C ALA A 88 -2.47 -12.18 -9.44
N MET A 89 -1.35 -12.83 -9.76
CA MET A 89 -0.26 -12.23 -10.53
C MET A 89 -0.67 -11.83 -11.94
N LYS A 90 -1.63 -12.52 -12.56
CA LYS A 90 -2.21 -12.09 -13.84
C LYS A 90 -3.01 -10.79 -13.75
N ALA A 91 -3.67 -10.56 -12.61
CA ALA A 91 -4.46 -9.36 -12.38
C ALA A 91 -3.61 -8.19 -11.85
N MET A 92 -2.49 -8.48 -11.20
CA MET A 92 -1.62 -7.51 -10.54
C MET A 92 -1.24 -6.30 -11.41
N PRO A 93 -0.85 -6.44 -12.70
CA PRO A 93 -0.52 -5.30 -13.55
C PRO A 93 -1.65 -4.28 -13.70
N TRP A 94 -2.90 -4.74 -13.72
CA TRP A 94 -4.08 -3.87 -13.80
C TRP A 94 -4.44 -3.24 -12.46
N TYR A 95 -4.30 -4.00 -11.37
CA TYR A 95 -4.48 -3.45 -10.03
C TYR A 95 -3.49 -2.33 -9.70
N THR A 96 -2.24 -2.43 -10.18
CA THR A 96 -1.24 -1.37 -9.98
C THR A 96 -1.33 -0.24 -11.01
N ALA A 97 -2.04 -0.43 -12.12
CA ALA A 97 -2.30 0.64 -13.08
C ALA A 97 -3.25 1.71 -12.52
N LEU A 98 -4.25 1.33 -11.71
CA LEU A 98 -5.18 2.27 -11.08
C LEU A 98 -4.51 3.33 -10.18
N PRO A 99 -3.69 2.97 -9.17
CA PRO A 99 -2.98 3.97 -8.36
C PRO A 99 -1.98 4.77 -9.21
N THR A 100 -1.36 4.16 -10.22
CA THR A 100 -0.47 4.88 -11.16
C THR A 100 -1.24 5.96 -11.94
N LEU A 101 -2.43 5.64 -12.44
CA LEU A 101 -3.28 6.62 -13.10
C LEU A 101 -3.70 7.73 -12.14
N SER A 102 -4.04 7.38 -10.89
CA SER A 102 -4.36 8.37 -9.87
C SER A 102 -3.19 9.31 -9.60
N GLU A 103 -1.97 8.79 -9.45
CA GLU A 103 -0.76 9.61 -9.28
C GLU A 103 -0.52 10.51 -10.50
N TYR A 104 -0.67 9.97 -11.71
CA TYR A 104 -0.55 10.76 -12.93
C TYR A 104 -1.57 11.91 -12.97
N MET A 105 -2.82 11.66 -12.59
CA MET A 105 -3.85 12.70 -12.52
C MET A 105 -3.50 13.79 -11.49
N VAL A 106 -2.93 13.39 -10.34
CA VAL A 106 -2.45 14.32 -9.30
C VAL A 106 -1.30 15.16 -9.83
N GLU A 107 -0.29 14.54 -10.44
CA GLU A 107 0.89 15.20 -11.02
C GLU A 107 0.60 16.13 -12.19
N ASN A 108 -0.55 15.96 -12.86
CA ASN A 108 -1.02 16.87 -13.91
C ASN A 108 -2.02 17.92 -13.40
N GLY A 109 -2.31 17.93 -12.10
CA GLY A 109 -3.24 18.89 -11.48
C GLY A 109 -4.71 18.67 -11.85
N TRP A 110 -5.08 17.46 -12.31
CA TRP A 110 -6.47 17.11 -12.63
C TRP A 110 -7.32 16.93 -11.36
N THR A 111 -6.66 16.71 -10.22
CA THR A 111 -7.29 16.55 -8.91
C THR A 111 -6.81 17.62 -7.95
N ARG A 112 -7.64 17.90 -6.93
CA ARG A 112 -7.32 18.85 -5.88
C ARG A 112 -6.77 18.11 -4.65
N CYS A 113 -5.49 17.75 -4.74
CA CYS A 113 -4.76 17.05 -3.67
C CYS A 113 -3.91 18.02 -2.86
N TYR A 114 -3.74 17.71 -1.57
CA TYR A 114 -3.01 18.53 -0.61
C TYR A 114 -1.88 17.68 -0.02
N SER A 115 -0.66 18.22 0.03
CA SER A 115 0.51 17.51 0.57
C SER A 115 0.54 17.51 2.10
N SER A 116 -0.17 18.44 2.74
CA SER A 116 -0.24 18.57 4.20
C SER A 116 -1.68 18.72 4.69
N ILE A 117 -1.95 18.19 5.89
CA ILE A 117 -3.23 18.38 6.60
C ILE A 117 -3.42 19.87 6.93
N SER A 118 -2.34 20.61 7.19
CA SER A 118 -2.41 22.04 7.50
C SER A 118 -2.98 22.88 6.36
N ASP A 119 -2.87 22.41 5.11
CA ASP A 119 -3.37 23.13 3.93
C ASP A 119 -4.90 23.04 3.78
N VAL A 120 -5.53 22.03 4.41
CA VAL A 120 -6.97 21.78 4.33
C VAL A 120 -7.68 21.97 5.68
N GLY A 121 -6.96 21.77 6.79
CA GLY A 121 -7.48 21.82 8.15
C GLY A 121 -8.07 20.47 8.60
N TRP A 122 -7.98 20.18 9.90
CA TRP A 122 -8.40 18.91 10.50
C TRP A 122 -9.86 18.54 10.22
N LEU A 123 -10.78 19.50 10.32
CA LEU A 123 -12.20 19.23 10.08
C LEU A 123 -12.45 18.80 8.63
N ALA A 124 -11.92 19.57 7.67
CA ALA A 124 -12.07 19.26 6.26
C ALA A 124 -11.34 17.96 5.88
N TYR A 125 -10.20 17.65 6.51
CA TYR A 125 -9.55 16.35 6.37
C TYR A 125 -10.48 15.19 6.74
N PHE A 126 -11.13 15.23 7.91
CA PHE A 126 -12.05 14.17 8.33
C PHE A 126 -13.30 14.08 7.45
N VAL A 127 -13.83 15.21 6.98
CA VAL A 127 -14.94 15.23 6.01
C VAL A 127 -14.51 14.59 4.69
N ASN A 128 -13.36 14.98 4.14
CA ASN A 128 -12.83 14.39 2.92
C ASN A 128 -12.56 12.89 3.07
N LEU A 129 -12.05 12.46 4.23
CA LEU A 129 -11.85 11.04 4.55
C LEU A 129 -13.19 10.29 4.59
N ALA A 130 -14.20 10.82 5.25
CA ALA A 130 -15.53 10.20 5.31
C ALA A 130 -16.16 10.10 3.91
N VAL A 131 -16.09 11.18 3.13
CA VAL A 131 -16.57 11.22 1.74
C VAL A 131 -15.82 10.17 0.90
N TYR A 132 -14.49 10.10 1.00
CA TYR A 132 -13.67 9.11 0.32
C TYR A 132 -14.11 7.68 0.66
N LEU A 133 -14.29 7.35 1.95
CA LEU A 133 -14.71 6.01 2.38
C LEU A 133 -16.09 5.64 1.84
N VAL A 134 -17.04 6.58 1.85
CA VAL A 134 -18.38 6.35 1.27
C VAL A 134 -18.29 6.10 -0.24
N PHE A 135 -17.53 6.91 -0.97
CA PHE A 135 -17.36 6.74 -2.41
C PHE A 135 -16.66 5.42 -2.76
N VAL A 136 -15.64 5.03 -2.00
CA VAL A 136 -14.92 3.76 -2.22
C VAL A 136 -15.85 2.58 -1.95
N GLU A 137 -16.58 2.58 -0.84
CA GLU A 137 -17.50 1.49 -0.50
C GLU A 137 -18.61 1.35 -1.54
N PHE A 138 -19.20 2.49 -1.94
CA PHE A 138 -20.19 2.52 -3.00
C PHE A 138 -19.61 2.02 -4.33
N GLY A 139 -18.42 2.49 -4.73
CA GLY A 139 -17.74 2.08 -5.95
C GLY A 139 -17.43 0.58 -5.98
N ILE A 140 -16.94 0.03 -4.86
CA ILE A 140 -16.69 -1.42 -4.73
C ILE A 140 -18.00 -2.21 -4.87
N TYR A 141 -19.09 -1.77 -4.23
CA TYR A 141 -20.39 -2.42 -4.34
C TYR A 141 -20.88 -2.46 -5.79
N TRP A 142 -20.85 -1.33 -6.51
CA TRP A 142 -21.30 -1.28 -7.90
C TRP A 142 -20.40 -2.07 -8.83
N MET A 143 -19.08 -1.97 -8.72
CA MET A 143 -18.15 -2.79 -9.51
C MET A 143 -18.38 -4.28 -9.26
N HIS A 144 -18.59 -4.69 -8.01
CA HIS A 144 -18.86 -6.08 -7.68
C HIS A 144 -20.20 -6.55 -8.28
N ARG A 145 -21.23 -5.69 -8.25
CA ARG A 145 -22.52 -5.96 -8.85
C ARG A 145 -22.45 -6.07 -10.37
N GLU A 146 -21.80 -5.13 -11.05
CA GLU A 146 -21.59 -5.17 -12.50
C GLU A 146 -20.81 -6.41 -12.95
N LEU A 147 -19.85 -6.83 -12.13
CA LEU A 147 -19.09 -8.05 -12.33
C LEU A 147 -19.94 -9.34 -12.24
N HIS A 148 -21.09 -9.27 -11.58
CA HIS A 148 -22.12 -10.30 -11.60
C HIS A 148 -23.13 -10.14 -12.75
N ASP A 149 -23.54 -8.92 -13.06
CA ASP A 149 -24.59 -8.63 -14.05
C ASP A 149 -24.07 -8.78 -15.51
N ILE A 150 -22.79 -8.49 -15.76
CA ILE A 150 -22.17 -8.55 -17.09
C ILE A 150 -21.58 -9.95 -17.36
N LYS A 151 -22.23 -10.73 -18.22
CA LYS A 151 -21.86 -12.13 -18.57
C LYS A 151 -20.37 -12.38 -18.90
N PRO A 152 -19.70 -11.61 -19.78
CA PRO A 152 -18.28 -11.82 -20.05
C PRO A 152 -17.41 -11.52 -18.83
N LEU A 153 -17.75 -10.48 -18.06
CA LEU A 153 -17.02 -10.08 -16.86
C LEU A 153 -17.14 -11.16 -15.77
N TYR A 154 -18.35 -11.69 -15.59
CA TYR A 154 -18.59 -12.85 -14.74
C TYR A 154 -17.77 -14.06 -15.17
N LYS A 155 -17.80 -14.43 -16.46
CA LYS A 155 -17.12 -15.64 -16.95
C LYS A 155 -15.60 -15.58 -16.82
N TYR A 156 -14.99 -14.45 -17.17
CA TYR A 156 -13.53 -14.35 -17.27
C TYR A 156 -12.85 -13.84 -15.99
N LEU A 157 -13.52 -12.99 -15.21
CA LEU A 157 -12.95 -12.38 -14.01
C LEU A 157 -13.59 -12.92 -12.72
N HIS A 158 -14.92 -13.03 -12.67
CA HIS A 158 -15.60 -13.31 -11.40
C HIS A 158 -15.78 -14.78 -11.04
N ALA A 159 -16.04 -15.64 -12.03
CA ALA A 159 -16.30 -17.07 -11.81
C ALA A 159 -15.09 -17.74 -11.15
N THR A 160 -13.88 -17.36 -11.56
CA THR A 160 -12.62 -17.80 -10.97
C THR A 160 -12.54 -17.46 -9.47
N HIS A 161 -13.05 -16.32 -9.04
CA HIS A 161 -13.09 -15.93 -7.63
C HIS A 161 -14.04 -16.83 -6.80
N HIS A 162 -15.23 -17.15 -7.34
CA HIS A 162 -16.18 -18.06 -6.67
C HIS A 162 -15.69 -19.50 -6.60
N ILE A 163 -14.89 -19.96 -7.56
CA ILE A 163 -14.29 -21.31 -7.56
C ILE A 163 -13.36 -21.53 -6.34
N TYR A 164 -12.71 -20.47 -5.84
CA TYR A 164 -11.80 -20.55 -4.68
C TYR A 164 -12.45 -20.15 -3.35
N ASN A 165 -13.75 -19.88 -3.32
CA ASN A 165 -14.50 -19.52 -2.11
C ASN A 165 -15.07 -20.76 -1.37
N LYS A 166 -14.61 -21.97 -1.69
CA LYS A 166 -14.98 -23.17 -0.92
C LYS A 166 -14.13 -23.22 0.35
N GLN A 167 -14.74 -23.51 1.51
CA GLN A 167 -14.06 -23.57 2.82
C GLN A 167 -12.72 -24.31 2.80
N ASN A 168 -12.58 -25.33 1.94
CA ASN A 168 -11.43 -26.23 1.90
C ASN A 168 -10.32 -25.77 0.91
N THR A 169 -10.50 -24.63 0.22
CA THR A 169 -9.50 -24.07 -0.72
C THR A 169 -9.10 -22.63 -0.37
N LEU A 170 -9.64 -22.06 0.71
CA LEU A 170 -9.30 -20.72 1.18
C LEU A 170 -7.85 -20.67 1.67
N SER A 171 -7.03 -19.87 0.97
CA SER A 171 -5.71 -19.48 1.43
C SER A 171 -5.62 -17.95 1.49
N PRO A 172 -4.62 -17.39 2.19
CA PRO A 172 -4.35 -15.94 2.22
C PRO A 172 -4.19 -15.33 0.82
N PHE A 173 -3.80 -16.13 -0.17
CA PHE A 173 -3.64 -15.73 -1.56
C PHE A 173 -4.96 -15.67 -2.35
N ALA A 174 -6.09 -16.15 -1.82
CA ALA A 174 -7.38 -16.29 -2.52
C ALA A 174 -8.21 -14.99 -2.66
N GLY A 175 -7.68 -13.83 -2.25
CA GLY A 175 -8.10 -12.56 -2.87
C GLY A 175 -9.23 -11.75 -2.20
N LYS A 176 -9.62 -12.02 -0.94
CA LYS A 176 -10.44 -11.06 -0.17
C LYS A 176 -9.66 -10.31 0.92
N LEU A 177 -8.76 -10.99 1.64
CA LEU A 177 -8.02 -10.37 2.75
C LEU A 177 -6.75 -9.64 2.32
N CYS A 178 -6.04 -10.11 1.29
CA CYS A 178 -4.82 -9.44 0.82
C CYS A 178 -5.10 -8.17 -0.01
N ASN A 179 -6.32 -8.05 -0.57
CA ASN A 179 -6.81 -6.85 -1.28
C ASN A 179 -7.49 -5.83 -0.34
N LEU A 180 -7.87 -6.24 0.89
CA LEU A 180 -8.48 -5.38 1.91
C LEU A 180 -7.43 -4.58 2.70
N PHE A 181 -6.15 -4.70 2.35
CA PHE A 181 -5.22 -3.65 2.71
C PHE A 181 -5.32 -2.58 1.63
N PRO A 182 -5.98 -1.45 1.89
CA PRO A 182 -5.86 -0.24 1.06
C PRO A 182 -4.42 0.29 1.04
N LEU A 183 -3.40 -0.48 1.44
CA LEU A 183 -1.98 -0.14 1.45
C LEU A 183 -1.41 0.34 0.12
N PRO A 184 -1.93 0.08 -1.09
CA PRO A 184 -1.39 0.78 -2.26
C PRO A 184 -1.75 2.27 -2.23
N CYS A 185 -3.00 2.60 -1.91
CA CYS A 185 -3.48 3.99 -1.77
C CYS A 185 -3.00 4.62 -0.45
N LEU A 186 -2.95 3.84 0.63
CA LEU A 186 -2.38 4.22 1.91
C LEU A 186 -0.86 4.22 1.88
N CYS A 187 -0.11 3.55 1.00
CA CYS A 187 1.34 3.77 0.91
C CYS A 187 1.60 5.11 0.24
N CYS A 188 0.80 5.50 -0.75
CA CYS A 188 0.91 6.85 -1.32
C CYS A 188 0.51 7.93 -0.30
N GLY A 189 -0.52 7.70 0.55
CA GLY A 189 -0.95 8.63 1.60
C GLY A 189 -0.27 8.49 2.98
N ALA A 190 0.34 7.35 3.30
CA ALA A 190 0.98 7.07 4.60
C ALA A 190 2.49 7.21 4.53
N ILE A 191 3.12 7.12 3.34
CA ILE A 191 4.51 7.57 3.22
C ILE A 191 4.56 9.12 3.31
N GLN A 192 3.52 9.84 2.90
CA GLN A 192 3.31 11.26 3.27
C GLN A 192 3.23 11.47 4.79
N HIS A 193 2.75 10.47 5.54
CA HIS A 193 2.66 10.53 7.00
C HIS A 193 3.97 10.16 7.71
N PHE A 194 4.80 9.31 7.11
CA PHE A 194 6.10 8.93 7.70
C PHE A 194 7.15 10.03 7.62
N ARG A 195 7.03 10.99 6.67
CA ARG A 195 7.98 12.10 6.56
C ARG A 195 7.69 13.25 7.54
N SER A 196 6.45 13.48 7.97
CA SER A 196 6.14 14.57 8.94
C SER A 196 6.53 14.24 10.38
N GLN A 197 6.67 12.95 10.74
CA GLN A 197 7.27 12.53 12.01
C GLN A 197 8.80 12.47 11.95
N PHE A 198 9.41 12.06 10.83
CA PHE A 198 10.86 11.97 10.75
C PHE A 198 11.58 13.31 10.52
N SER A 199 10.95 14.28 9.86
CA SER A 199 11.55 15.61 9.67
C SER A 199 11.49 16.48 10.93
N SER A 200 10.53 16.25 11.82
CA SER A 200 10.46 16.93 13.12
C SER A 200 11.39 16.30 14.17
N LEU A 201 11.62 14.98 14.12
CA LEU A 201 12.53 14.29 15.05
C LEU A 201 14.03 14.48 14.70
N GLN A 202 14.41 14.52 13.42
CA GLN A 202 15.82 14.70 13.03
C GLN A 202 16.32 16.16 13.13
N LEU A 203 15.43 17.15 13.02
CA LEU A 203 15.80 18.56 13.18
C LEU A 203 15.85 19.00 14.65
N GLN A 204 15.24 18.26 15.56
CA GLN A 204 15.29 18.57 16.99
C GLN A 204 16.53 17.96 17.66
N GLU A 205 17.03 16.81 17.21
CA GLU A 205 18.29 16.22 17.72
C GLU A 205 19.56 16.89 17.18
N MET A 206 19.54 17.52 16.00
CA MET A 206 20.73 18.18 15.45
C MET A 206 20.95 19.63 15.90
N GLN A 207 20.04 20.19 16.71
CA GLN A 207 20.15 21.58 17.18
C GLN A 207 20.43 21.70 18.69
N GLU A 208 20.45 20.58 19.43
CA GLU A 208 20.71 20.55 20.88
C GLU A 208 22.17 20.23 21.28
N ASP A 209 23.06 19.93 20.33
CA ASP A 209 24.48 19.59 20.61
C ASP A 209 25.43 20.77 20.40
N SER A 210 25.15 21.94 20.99
CA SER A 210 26.11 23.05 20.97
C SER A 210 26.20 23.92 22.23
N HIS A 211 25.69 23.47 23.38
CA HIS A 211 25.98 24.15 24.64
C HIS A 211 26.08 23.20 25.84
N PHE A 212 27.32 22.95 26.27
CA PHE A 212 27.64 22.63 27.66
C PHE A 212 26.96 23.66 28.58
N PRO A 213 26.33 23.21 29.67
CA PRO A 213 26.89 23.59 30.96
C PRO A 213 26.96 22.43 31.94
N SER A 214 28.08 22.43 32.65
CA SER A 214 28.37 21.66 33.86
C SER A 214 27.24 21.82 34.88
N PHE A 215 26.68 20.71 35.37
CA PHE A 215 25.98 20.71 36.66
C PHE A 215 26.45 19.54 37.52
N ILE A 216 26.84 19.95 38.72
CA ILE A 216 27.52 19.26 39.79
C ILE A 216 26.53 18.37 40.54
N PHE A 217 26.91 17.12 40.77
CA PHE A 217 26.27 16.23 41.75
C PHE A 217 26.35 16.87 43.14
N THR A 218 25.21 17.10 43.79
CA THR A 218 25.16 17.30 45.25
C THR A 218 24.15 16.34 45.85
N ILE A 219 24.66 15.47 46.71
CA ILE A 219 23.90 14.59 47.60
C ILE A 219 23.40 15.43 48.78
N SER A 220 22.14 15.26 49.17
CA SER A 220 21.74 15.52 50.56
C SER A 220 20.77 14.44 51.03
N HIS A 221 21.22 13.74 52.07
CA HIS A 221 20.44 12.89 52.96
C HIS A 221 19.86 13.75 54.11
N GLU A 222 18.97 13.13 54.90
CA GLU A 222 18.36 13.60 56.17
C GLU A 222 17.12 14.51 56.01
N ASN A 223 15.96 14.25 56.63
CA ASN A 223 15.52 13.28 57.66
C ASN A 223 14.03 12.99 57.46
#